data_AF-A0A9D2IW85-F1
#
_entry.id   AF-A0A9D2IW85-F1
#
_cell.length_a   1.000
_cell.length_b   1.000
_cell.length_c   1.000
_cell.angle_alpha   90.00
_cell.angle_beta   90.00
_cell.angle_gamma   90.00
#
_symmetry.space_group_name_H-M   'P 1'
#
loop_
_entity.id
_entity.type
_entity.pdbx_description
1 polymer ?
#
loop_
_entity_poly.entity_id
_entity_poly.type
_entity_poly.pdbx_seq_one_letter_code
_entity_poly.pdbx_strand_id
1 'polypeptide(L)'
;MRSAQIEIEGIGAARAVEKLAQGGVPVLGAKLQKKGVLIEVDAKHCKKVFAILRGSCYNVKKVSFVGWRKLLARLQRCAGLLVGAAVFAGAVLFCQSRVLRIEVVGSGACYTPEVLALLAENGTGFFSPAPEGGALTARILTLPRVSFCSLHHEGGVLTVQVELSDDALPLSSEPLYAPADGVVYALTVVAGRALVAVGDSVRAGDVIAENGARATIAGVTIAYAVDEIYAGSEDAARAQAYLDHGDIDQLQTEQTGSGWRITGEARVTASRNLG
;
A
#
# COMPACT_ATOMS: atom_id res chain seq x y z
N MET A 1 39.57 5.28 -21.29
CA MET A 1 40.97 5.61 -21.62
C MET A 1 41.88 4.65 -20.87
N ARG A 2 42.91 4.08 -21.52
CA ARG A 2 43.82 3.11 -20.91
C ARG A 2 45.07 3.87 -20.47
N SER A 3 45.24 4.19 -19.19
CA SER A 3 46.44 4.90 -18.73
C SER A 3 47.45 3.95 -18.10
N ALA A 4 48.73 4.22 -18.32
CA ALA A 4 49.86 3.52 -17.78
C ALA A 4 50.78 4.52 -17.10
N GLN A 5 51.13 4.24 -15.85
CA GLN A 5 52.11 5.01 -15.09
C GLN A 5 53.49 4.39 -15.25
N ILE A 6 54.44 5.21 -15.68
CA ILE A 6 55.83 4.84 -15.93
C ILE A 6 56.71 5.69 -15.01
N GLU A 7 57.53 5.03 -14.20
CA GLU A 7 58.50 5.69 -13.34
C GLU A 7 59.87 5.74 -14.02
N ILE A 8 60.40 6.95 -14.18
CA ILE A 8 61.67 7.23 -14.82
C ILE A 8 62.60 7.86 -13.78
N GLU A 9 63.71 7.19 -13.47
CA GLU A 9 64.77 7.73 -12.59
C GLU A 9 65.94 8.27 -13.42
N GLY A 10 66.41 9.47 -13.09
CA GLY A 10 67.62 10.06 -13.67
C GLY A 10 67.83 11.55 -13.35
N ILE A 11 69.04 12.04 -13.62
CA ILE A 11 69.44 13.43 -13.37
C ILE A 11 68.76 14.33 -14.41
N GLY A 12 67.98 15.31 -13.96
CA GLY A 12 67.24 16.21 -14.84
C GLY A 12 65.91 15.62 -15.33
N ALA A 13 65.07 15.18 -14.40
CA ALA A 13 63.81 14.50 -14.70
C ALA A 13 62.78 15.36 -15.47
N ALA A 14 62.89 16.69 -15.46
CA ALA A 14 62.08 17.59 -16.30
C ALA A 14 62.39 17.44 -17.81
N ARG A 15 63.66 17.19 -18.17
CA ARG A 15 64.06 16.98 -19.59
C ARG A 15 63.52 15.68 -20.16
N ALA A 16 63.25 14.69 -19.31
CA ALA A 16 62.61 13.44 -19.74
C ALA A 16 61.16 13.68 -20.19
N VAL A 17 60.43 14.56 -19.50
CA VAL A 17 59.05 14.92 -19.87
C VAL A 17 59.04 15.71 -21.19
N GLU A 18 59.97 16.64 -21.36
CA GLU A 18 60.10 17.45 -22.58
C GLU A 18 60.45 16.60 -23.81
N LYS A 19 61.39 15.65 -23.67
CA LYS A 19 61.71 14.69 -24.75
C LYS A 19 60.52 13.82 -25.15
N LEU A 20 59.66 13.46 -24.21
CA LEU A 20 58.45 12.67 -24.49
C LEU A 20 57.39 13.51 -25.21
N ALA A 21 57.25 14.78 -24.84
CA ALA A 21 56.38 15.72 -25.56
C ALA A 21 56.86 15.96 -27.01
N GLN A 22 58.16 16.17 -27.22
CA GLN A 22 58.77 16.31 -28.55
C GLN A 22 58.63 15.05 -29.41
N GLY A 23 58.66 13.87 -28.79
CA GLY A 23 58.43 12.58 -29.46
C GLY A 23 56.96 12.28 -29.79
N GLY A 24 56.05 13.24 -29.63
CA GLY A 24 54.63 13.11 -29.98
C GLY A 24 53.86 12.17 -29.06
N VAL A 25 54.29 12.03 -27.80
CA VAL A 25 53.58 11.24 -26.79
C VAL A 25 52.84 12.17 -25.83
N PRO A 26 51.49 12.18 -25.81
CA PRO A 26 50.74 13.01 -24.89
C PRO A 26 50.89 12.48 -23.46
N VAL A 27 51.44 13.33 -22.59
CA VAL A 27 51.55 13.07 -21.15
C VAL A 27 50.24 13.48 -20.49
N LEU A 28 49.50 12.51 -19.95
CA LEU A 28 48.20 12.71 -19.30
C LEU A 28 48.34 13.25 -17.88
N GLY A 29 49.51 13.07 -17.26
CA GLY A 29 49.86 13.66 -15.97
C GLY A 29 51.31 13.35 -15.61
N ALA A 30 52.00 14.26 -14.95
CA ALA A 30 53.37 14.05 -14.47
C ALA A 30 53.48 14.46 -13.00
N LYS A 31 54.07 13.59 -12.18
CA LYS A 31 54.37 13.86 -10.76
C LYS A 31 55.87 13.72 -10.52
N LEU A 32 56.48 14.78 -10.01
CA LEU A 32 57.90 14.79 -9.64
C LEU A 32 58.08 14.02 -8.32
N GLN A 33 59.04 13.10 -8.29
CA GLN A 33 59.45 12.39 -7.08
C GLN A 33 60.92 12.71 -6.74
N LYS A 34 61.35 12.42 -5.50
CA LYS A 34 62.69 12.78 -4.99
C LYS A 34 63.88 12.22 -5.80
N LYS A 35 63.69 11.16 -6.58
CA LYS A 35 64.75 10.52 -7.41
C LYS A 35 64.35 10.32 -8.89
N GLY A 36 63.25 10.91 -9.34
CA GLY A 36 62.73 10.68 -10.70
C GLY A 36 61.39 11.37 -10.98
N VAL A 37 60.77 11.06 -12.12
CA VAL A 37 59.42 11.53 -12.48
C VAL A 37 58.52 10.34 -12.77
N LEU A 38 57.31 10.37 -12.22
CA LEU A 38 56.22 9.46 -12.55
C LEU A 38 55.38 10.09 -13.65
N ILE A 39 55.31 9.45 -14.81
CA ILE A 39 54.57 9.94 -15.97
C ILE A 39 53.39 9.01 -16.22
N GLU A 40 52.20 9.58 -16.38
CA GLU A 40 51.01 8.89 -16.82
C GLU A 40 50.82 9.13 -18.32
N VAL A 41 50.79 8.05 -19.09
CA VAL A 41 50.69 8.06 -20.56
C VAL A 41 49.59 7.09 -20.97
N ASP A 42 48.92 7.30 -22.11
CA ASP A 42 48.03 6.28 -22.66
C ASP A 42 48.83 4.99 -22.98
N ALA A 43 48.28 3.84 -22.60
CA ALA A 43 48.86 2.52 -22.78
C ALA A 43 49.25 2.22 -24.24
N LYS A 44 48.59 2.86 -25.22
CA LYS A 44 48.94 2.76 -26.65
C LYS A 44 50.35 3.27 -26.96
N HIS A 45 50.83 4.27 -26.22
CA HIS A 45 52.12 4.93 -26.46
C HIS A 45 53.26 4.36 -25.62
N CYS A 46 53.02 3.37 -24.75
CA CYS A 46 54.05 2.75 -23.91
C CYS A 46 55.25 2.26 -24.74
N LYS A 47 55.02 1.62 -25.89
CA LYS A 47 56.11 1.15 -26.77
C LYS A 47 56.94 2.31 -27.36
N LYS A 48 56.30 3.43 -27.68
CA LYS A 48 56.99 4.64 -28.19
C LYS A 48 57.80 5.31 -27.08
N VAL A 49 57.28 5.35 -25.85
CA VAL A 49 57.99 5.86 -24.67
C VAL A 49 59.29 5.07 -24.44
N PHE A 50 59.23 3.74 -24.45
CA PHE A 50 60.43 2.90 -24.34
C PHE A 50 61.42 3.10 -25.50
N ALA A 51 60.94 3.30 -26.73
CA ALA A 51 61.80 3.56 -27.88
C ALA A 51 62.55 4.89 -27.78
N ILE A 52 61.87 5.95 -27.32
CA ILE A 52 62.46 7.29 -27.14
C ILE A 52 63.47 7.29 -25.98
N LEU A 53 63.19 6.55 -24.91
CA LEU A 53 64.06 6.50 -23.71
C LEU A 53 65.23 5.51 -23.84
N ARG A 54 65.21 4.57 -24.80
CA ARG A 54 66.28 3.57 -25.02
C ARG A 54 67.65 4.17 -25.35
N GLY A 55 67.71 5.38 -25.89
CA GLY A 55 68.95 6.09 -26.23
C GLY A 55 69.40 7.12 -25.20
N SER A 56 68.77 7.19 -24.01
CA SER A 56 69.12 8.14 -22.95
C SER A 56 69.42 7.41 -21.65
N CYS A 57 70.32 7.95 -20.81
CA CYS A 57 70.76 7.36 -19.53
C CYS A 57 69.70 7.42 -18.42
N TYR A 58 68.46 7.01 -18.71
CA TYR A 58 67.35 6.97 -17.77
C TYR A 58 67.00 5.51 -17.44
N ASN A 59 66.87 5.20 -16.14
CA ASN A 59 66.47 3.88 -15.71
C ASN A 59 64.94 3.84 -15.56
N VAL A 60 64.28 2.98 -16.35
CA VAL A 60 62.82 2.84 -16.34
C VAL A 60 62.46 1.64 -15.45
N LYS A 61 61.95 1.90 -14.25
CA LYS A 61 61.80 0.85 -13.22
C LYS A 61 60.45 0.16 -13.20
N LYS A 62 59.34 0.83 -13.55
CA LYS A 62 58.02 0.24 -13.35
C LYS A 62 56.98 0.79 -14.30
N VAL A 63 56.31 -0.12 -15.01
CA VAL A 63 55.08 0.17 -15.76
C VAL A 63 53.93 -0.41 -14.94
N SER A 64 53.11 0.46 -14.34
CA SER A 64 51.89 0.01 -13.69
C SER A 64 50.69 0.53 -14.47
N PHE A 65 49.84 -0.40 -14.93
CA PHE A 65 48.57 -0.04 -15.55
C PHE A 65 47.64 0.53 -14.48
N VAL A 66 47.03 1.68 -14.74
CA VAL A 66 46.11 2.35 -13.82
C VAL A 66 44.71 2.34 -14.44
N GLY A 67 43.68 2.18 -13.60
CA GLY A 67 42.28 2.18 -14.02
C GLY A 67 41.55 0.87 -13.76
N TRP A 68 40.49 0.62 -14.56
CA TRP A 68 39.50 -0.45 -14.34
C TRP A 68 40.12 -1.84 -14.17
N ARG A 69 41.29 -2.14 -14.75
CA ARG A 69 41.97 -3.43 -14.56
C ARG A 69 42.54 -3.64 -13.16
N LYS A 70 43.04 -2.60 -12.47
CA LYS A 70 43.42 -2.71 -11.06
C LYS A 70 42.18 -2.90 -10.18
N LEU A 71 41.08 -2.21 -10.52
CA LEU A 71 39.79 -2.42 -9.85
C LEU A 71 39.26 -3.84 -10.07
N LEU A 72 39.27 -4.33 -11.31
CA LEU A 72 38.83 -5.68 -11.69
C LEU A 72 39.71 -6.76 -11.05
N ALA A 73 41.04 -6.57 -11.00
CA ALA A 73 41.95 -7.49 -10.32
C ALA A 73 41.75 -7.47 -8.79
N ARG A 74 41.39 -6.31 -8.21
CA ARG A 74 41.03 -6.20 -6.80
C ARG A 74 39.67 -6.87 -6.53
N LEU A 75 38.73 -6.72 -7.45
CA LEU A 75 37.41 -7.35 -7.42
C LEU A 75 37.49 -8.88 -7.61
N GLN A 76 38.44 -9.36 -8.42
CA GLN A 76 38.75 -10.78 -8.57
C GLN A 76 39.37 -11.38 -7.31
N ARG A 77 40.18 -10.63 -6.54
CA ARG A 77 40.61 -11.07 -5.21
C ARG A 77 39.45 -11.11 -4.21
N CYS A 78 38.44 -10.28 -4.43
CA CYS A 78 37.17 -10.30 -3.70
C CYS A 78 36.11 -11.13 -4.42
N ALA A 79 36.48 -12.10 -5.28
CA ALA A 79 35.50 -12.94 -5.99
C ALA A 79 34.58 -13.67 -5.02
N GLY A 80 35.08 -14.09 -3.85
CA GLY A 80 34.25 -14.66 -2.79
C GLY A 80 33.18 -13.68 -2.27
N LEU A 81 33.50 -12.39 -2.17
CA LEU A 81 32.56 -11.34 -1.76
C LEU A 81 31.50 -11.10 -2.84
N LEU A 82 31.89 -11.08 -4.11
CA LEU A 82 30.95 -10.94 -5.23
C LEU A 82 30.01 -12.13 -5.34
N VAL A 83 30.53 -13.36 -5.22
CA VAL A 83 29.71 -14.57 -5.23
C VAL A 83 28.77 -14.58 -4.02
N GLY A 84 29.27 -14.23 -2.83
CA GLY A 84 28.44 -14.08 -1.64
C GLY A 84 27.34 -13.05 -1.81
N ALA A 85 27.64 -11.89 -2.40
CA ALA A 85 26.66 -10.85 -2.69
C ALA A 85 25.61 -11.31 -3.71
N ALA A 86 26.01 -12.05 -4.75
CA ALA A 86 25.09 -12.59 -5.74
C ALA A 86 24.17 -13.66 -5.13
N VAL A 87 24.70 -14.57 -4.31
CA VAL A 87 23.90 -15.58 -3.59
C VAL A 87 22.95 -14.91 -2.59
N PHE A 88 23.42 -13.91 -1.86
CA PHE A 88 22.58 -13.13 -0.94
C PHE A 88 21.44 -12.43 -1.68
N ALA A 89 21.74 -11.74 -2.78
CA ALA A 89 20.72 -11.10 -3.61
C ALA A 89 19.71 -12.11 -4.15
N GLY A 90 20.18 -13.27 -4.63
CA GLY A 90 19.31 -14.37 -5.06
C GLY A 90 18.43 -14.89 -3.94
N ALA A 91 18.97 -15.06 -2.73
CA ALA A 91 18.21 -15.49 -1.56
C ALA A 91 17.15 -14.45 -1.16
N VAL A 92 17.47 -13.16 -1.20
CA VAL A 92 16.51 -12.07 -0.91
C VAL A 92 15.37 -12.06 -1.92
N LEU A 93 15.66 -12.14 -3.22
CA LEU A 93 14.63 -12.19 -4.26
C LEU A 93 13.78 -13.45 -4.15
N PHE A 94 14.39 -14.58 -3.83
CA PHE A 94 13.68 -15.83 -3.59
C PHE A 94 12.72 -15.70 -2.40
N CYS A 95 13.20 -15.18 -1.27
CA CYS A 95 12.37 -14.91 -0.09
C CYS A 95 11.24 -13.91 -0.38
N GLN A 96 11.50 -12.85 -1.15
CA GLN A 96 10.48 -11.87 -1.54
C GLN A 96 9.37 -12.47 -2.40
N SER A 97 9.68 -13.45 -3.25
CA SER A 97 8.70 -14.14 -4.11
C SER A 97 7.79 -15.11 -3.35
N ARG A 98 8.13 -15.46 -2.10
CA ARG A 98 7.42 -16.46 -1.31
C ARG A 98 6.58 -15.81 -0.23
N VAL A 99 5.53 -16.49 0.20
CA VAL A 99 4.71 -16.05 1.33
C VAL A 99 5.42 -16.47 2.62
N LEU A 100 6.08 -15.52 3.29
CA LEU A 100 6.75 -15.72 4.57
C LEU A 100 5.84 -15.40 5.75
N ARG A 101 4.88 -14.50 5.55
CA ARG A 101 3.95 -14.08 6.59
C ARG A 101 2.58 -13.81 5.96
N ILE A 102 1.53 -14.22 6.66
CA ILE A 102 0.15 -13.94 6.28
C ILE A 102 -0.41 -13.00 7.34
N GLU A 103 -0.94 -11.87 6.90
CA GLU A 103 -1.61 -10.91 7.77
C GLU A 103 -3.05 -10.70 7.27
N VAL A 104 -4.02 -10.96 8.13
CA VAL A 104 -5.43 -10.68 7.85
C VAL A 104 -5.77 -9.35 8.51
N VAL A 105 -6.22 -8.39 7.72
CA VAL A 105 -6.45 -6.99 8.14
C VAL A 105 -7.88 -6.58 7.77
N GLY A 106 -8.48 -5.67 8.55
CA GLY A 106 -9.81 -5.10 8.31
C GLY A 106 -10.85 -5.53 9.33
N SER A 107 -12.10 -5.10 9.12
CA SER A 107 -13.23 -5.40 10.01
C SER A 107 -13.55 -6.90 10.08
N GLY A 108 -13.14 -7.68 9.07
CA GLY A 108 -13.31 -9.13 8.99
C GLY A 108 -12.22 -9.96 9.67
N ALA A 109 -11.36 -9.36 10.50
CA ALA A 109 -10.31 -10.09 11.21
C ALA A 109 -10.84 -11.24 12.11
N CYS A 110 -12.13 -11.24 12.45
CA CYS A 110 -12.78 -12.36 13.12
C CYS A 110 -12.78 -13.66 12.30
N TYR A 111 -12.72 -13.58 10.97
CA TYR A 111 -12.65 -14.74 10.05
C TYR A 111 -11.22 -15.20 9.74
N THR A 112 -10.23 -14.77 10.53
CA THR A 112 -8.83 -15.16 10.34
C THR A 112 -8.63 -16.68 10.20
N PRO A 113 -9.20 -17.55 11.06
CA PRO A 113 -8.97 -19.00 10.94
C PRO A 113 -9.63 -19.60 9.68
N GLU A 114 -10.80 -19.13 9.28
CA GLU A 114 -11.49 -19.57 8.06
C GLU A 114 -10.74 -19.14 6.81
N VAL A 115 -10.26 -17.89 6.79
CA VAL A 115 -9.43 -17.36 5.70
C VAL A 115 -8.15 -18.18 5.58
N LEU A 116 -7.45 -18.45 6.69
CA LEU A 116 -6.25 -19.30 6.68
C LEU A 116 -6.52 -20.72 6.17
N ALA A 117 -7.67 -21.32 6.52
CA ALA A 117 -8.07 -22.63 6.01
C ALA A 117 -8.30 -22.60 4.50
N LEU A 118 -9.01 -21.59 3.99
CA LEU A 118 -9.23 -21.40 2.55
C LEU A 118 -7.93 -21.16 1.78
N LEU A 119 -6.98 -20.43 2.37
CA LEU A 119 -5.65 -20.27 1.78
C LEU A 119 -4.91 -21.61 1.71
N ALA A 120 -4.93 -22.40 2.78
CA ALA A 120 -4.26 -23.70 2.84
C ALA A 120 -4.85 -24.70 1.83
N GLU A 121 -6.18 -24.73 1.65
CA GLU A 121 -6.86 -25.55 0.64
C GLU A 121 -6.43 -25.22 -0.78
N ASN A 122 -6.17 -23.93 -1.07
CA ASN A 122 -5.68 -23.48 -2.37
C ASN A 122 -4.15 -23.62 -2.52
N GLY A 123 -3.48 -24.31 -1.60
CA GLY A 123 -2.04 -24.53 -1.62
C GLY A 123 -1.22 -23.28 -1.27
N THR A 124 -1.86 -22.26 -0.68
CA THR A 124 -1.19 -21.06 -0.19
C THR A 124 -0.93 -21.18 1.29
N GLY A 125 0.34 -21.18 1.68
CA GLY A 125 0.75 -21.34 3.06
C GLY A 125 2.14 -20.75 3.28
N PHE A 126 2.75 -21.11 4.40
CA PHE A 126 4.11 -20.69 4.69
C PHE A 126 5.06 -21.23 3.60
N PHE A 127 5.83 -20.34 2.98
CA PHE A 127 6.78 -20.62 1.88
C PHE A 127 6.17 -20.99 0.53
N SER A 128 4.86 -20.84 0.35
CA SER A 128 4.20 -21.06 -0.94
C SER A 128 4.48 -19.88 -1.91
N PRO A 129 4.29 -20.07 -3.22
CA PRO A 129 4.14 -18.93 -4.13
C PRO A 129 2.92 -18.10 -3.75
N ALA A 130 2.92 -16.82 -4.15
CA ALA A 130 1.76 -15.96 -3.99
C ALA A 130 0.57 -16.50 -4.83
N PRO A 131 -0.65 -16.57 -4.26
CA PRO A 131 -1.82 -17.05 -4.98
C PRO A 131 -2.22 -16.08 -6.10
N GLU A 132 -2.78 -16.62 -7.17
CA GLU A 132 -3.51 -15.80 -8.14
C GLU A 132 -4.81 -15.31 -7.50
N GLY A 133 -4.91 -13.99 -7.32
CA GLY A 133 -5.91 -13.39 -6.44
C GLY A 133 -7.36 -13.76 -6.76
N GLY A 134 -7.72 -13.84 -8.04
CA GLY A 134 -9.14 -13.88 -8.46
C GLY A 134 -9.96 -15.07 -7.93
N ALA A 135 -9.41 -16.29 -7.96
CA ALA A 135 -10.15 -17.49 -7.52
C ALA A 135 -10.28 -17.55 -6.00
N LEU A 136 -9.21 -17.15 -5.29
CA LEU A 136 -9.17 -17.16 -3.83
C LEU A 136 -10.03 -16.02 -3.25
N THR A 137 -10.00 -14.82 -3.82
CA THR A 137 -10.89 -13.72 -3.42
C THR A 137 -12.36 -14.10 -3.59
N ALA A 138 -12.72 -14.76 -4.70
CA ALA A 138 -14.10 -15.19 -4.95
C ALA A 138 -14.58 -16.19 -3.88
N ARG A 139 -13.72 -17.11 -3.44
CA ARG A 139 -14.05 -18.03 -2.33
C ARG A 139 -14.21 -17.30 -1.01
N ILE A 140 -13.32 -16.36 -0.68
CA ILE A 140 -13.41 -15.60 0.59
C ILE A 140 -14.69 -14.74 0.61
N LEU A 141 -15.11 -14.19 -0.53
CA LEU A 141 -16.37 -13.45 -0.66
C LEU A 141 -17.63 -14.31 -0.45
N THR A 142 -17.53 -15.64 -0.50
CA THR A 142 -18.67 -16.52 -0.16
C THR A 142 -18.91 -16.65 1.34
N LEU A 143 -17.97 -16.20 2.18
CA LEU A 143 -18.15 -16.20 3.63
C LEU A 143 -19.27 -15.22 4.03
N PRO A 144 -20.04 -15.55 5.08
CA PRO A 144 -21.16 -14.71 5.51
C PRO A 144 -20.65 -13.33 5.93
N ARG A 145 -21.41 -12.29 5.55
CA ARG A 145 -21.15 -10.87 5.89
C ARG A 145 -19.89 -10.25 5.29
N VAL A 146 -19.12 -10.97 4.47
CA VAL A 146 -17.97 -10.40 3.75
C VAL A 146 -18.46 -9.68 2.50
N SER A 147 -18.21 -8.37 2.41
CA SER A 147 -18.60 -7.55 1.26
C SER A 147 -17.43 -7.27 0.31
N PHE A 148 -16.22 -7.22 0.86
CA PHE A 148 -15.03 -6.92 0.09
C PHE A 148 -13.84 -7.75 0.58
N CYS A 149 -13.07 -8.25 -0.39
CA CYS A 149 -11.83 -8.97 -0.14
C CYS A 149 -10.78 -8.56 -1.17
N SER A 150 -9.59 -8.21 -0.69
CA SER A 150 -8.42 -7.99 -1.55
C SER A 150 -7.22 -8.77 -1.03
N LEU A 151 -6.39 -9.21 -1.97
CA LEU A 151 -5.15 -9.94 -1.70
C LEU A 151 -4.00 -9.12 -2.27
N HIS A 152 -3.04 -8.78 -1.41
CA HIS A 152 -1.83 -8.05 -1.79
C HIS A 152 -0.61 -8.82 -1.31
N HIS A 153 0.38 -9.01 -2.18
CA HIS A 153 1.64 -9.67 -1.85
C HIS A 153 2.80 -8.71 -2.06
N GLU A 154 3.51 -8.38 -0.99
CA GLU A 154 4.64 -7.46 -1.03
C GLU A 154 5.74 -7.87 -0.05
N GLY A 155 6.99 -7.90 -0.53
CA GLY A 155 8.15 -8.17 0.33
C GLY A 155 8.15 -9.53 1.05
N GLY A 156 7.34 -10.48 0.59
CA GLY A 156 7.12 -11.77 1.24
C GLY A 156 6.01 -11.78 2.29
N VAL A 157 5.27 -10.69 2.45
CA VAL A 157 4.06 -10.63 3.28
C VAL A 157 2.84 -10.70 2.37
N LEU A 158 1.92 -11.62 2.65
CA LEU A 158 0.61 -11.71 2.03
C LEU A 158 -0.41 -11.04 2.95
N THR A 159 -0.88 -9.87 2.55
CA THR A 159 -1.92 -9.12 3.24
C THR A 159 -3.27 -9.47 2.64
N VAL A 160 -4.17 -10.00 3.47
CA VAL A 160 -5.55 -10.32 3.12
C VAL A 160 -6.44 -9.29 3.79
N GLN A 161 -6.96 -8.34 3.02
CA GLN A 161 -7.91 -7.37 3.54
C GLN A 161 -9.32 -7.93 3.40
N VAL A 162 -10.03 -8.02 4.52
CA VAL A 162 -11.41 -8.49 4.57
C VAL A 162 -12.26 -7.45 5.26
N GLU A 163 -13.27 -6.96 4.56
CA GLU A 163 -14.25 -6.02 5.09
C GLU A 163 -15.60 -6.71 5.22
N LEU A 164 -16.23 -6.46 6.37
CA LEU A 164 -17.58 -6.89 6.64
C LEU A 164 -18.53 -5.74 6.35
N SER A 165 -19.67 -6.05 5.76
CA SER A 165 -20.80 -5.12 5.73
C SER A 165 -21.97 -5.75 6.47
N ASP A 166 -22.49 -5.02 7.46
CA ASP A 166 -23.78 -5.34 8.09
C ASP A 166 -24.95 -5.14 7.12
N ASP A 167 -24.71 -4.45 6.00
CA ASP A 167 -25.66 -4.31 4.89
C ASP A 167 -25.88 -5.61 4.10
N ALA A 168 -25.19 -6.71 4.39
CA ALA A 168 -25.56 -8.03 3.90
C ALA A 168 -26.75 -8.58 4.70
N LEU A 169 -27.83 -7.81 4.84
CA LEU A 169 -29.11 -8.34 5.30
C LEU A 169 -29.52 -9.47 4.32
N PRO A 170 -29.95 -10.64 4.83
CA PRO A 170 -30.42 -11.71 3.97
C PRO A 170 -31.51 -11.18 3.03
N LEU A 171 -31.42 -11.56 1.76
CA LEU A 171 -32.41 -11.22 0.73
C LEU A 171 -33.80 -11.59 1.25
N SER A 172 -34.60 -10.59 1.59
CA SER A 172 -35.97 -10.80 2.05
C SER A 172 -36.91 -10.60 0.86
N SER A 173 -37.83 -11.54 0.64
CA SER A 173 -38.90 -11.39 -0.34
C SER A 173 -40.00 -10.43 0.14
N GLU A 174 -39.96 -10.00 1.40
CA GLU A 174 -40.97 -9.11 1.97
C GLU A 174 -40.72 -7.65 1.61
N PRO A 175 -41.75 -6.87 1.25
CA PRO A 175 -41.65 -5.44 1.00
C PRO A 175 -41.05 -4.66 2.18
N LEU A 176 -40.56 -3.44 1.90
CA LEU A 176 -40.17 -2.50 2.94
C LEU A 176 -41.44 -1.82 3.50
N TYR A 177 -41.65 -1.95 4.81
CA TYR A 177 -42.76 -1.31 5.51
C TYR A 177 -42.29 -0.06 6.27
N ALA A 178 -43.20 0.90 6.46
CA ALA A 178 -42.97 2.06 7.30
C ALA A 178 -42.76 1.66 8.76
N PRO A 179 -41.64 2.03 9.40
CA PRO A 179 -41.38 1.70 10.81
C PRO A 179 -42.27 2.45 11.81
N ALA A 180 -42.79 3.63 11.44
CA ALA A 180 -43.65 4.45 12.30
C ALA A 180 -44.62 5.28 11.46
N ASP A 181 -45.65 5.82 12.13
CA ASP A 181 -46.53 6.84 11.55
C ASP A 181 -45.78 8.15 11.40
N GLY A 182 -45.83 8.78 10.23
CA GLY A 182 -45.16 10.07 10.03
C GLY A 182 -45.09 10.51 8.58
N VAL A 183 -44.15 11.40 8.29
CA VAL A 183 -43.89 11.92 6.94
C VAL A 183 -42.55 11.38 6.46
N VAL A 184 -42.51 10.92 5.20
CA VAL A 184 -41.27 10.44 4.58
C VAL A 184 -40.31 11.61 4.41
N TYR A 185 -39.24 11.63 5.21
CA TYR A 185 -38.20 12.65 5.18
C TYR A 185 -37.13 12.35 4.12
N ALA A 186 -36.75 11.07 3.99
CA ALA A 186 -35.80 10.63 2.97
C ALA A 186 -36.14 9.22 2.49
N LEU A 187 -35.92 8.98 1.19
CA LEU A 187 -36.13 7.69 0.55
C LEU A 187 -34.97 7.39 -0.40
N THR A 188 -34.35 6.22 -0.22
CA THR A 188 -33.27 5.71 -1.07
C THR A 188 -33.69 4.36 -1.62
N VAL A 189 -33.90 4.25 -2.93
CA VAL A 189 -34.19 2.98 -3.62
C VAL A 189 -33.22 2.82 -4.79
N VAL A 190 -32.28 1.89 -4.69
CA VAL A 190 -31.17 1.72 -5.66
C VAL A 190 -31.63 0.95 -6.90
N ALA A 191 -32.45 -0.06 -6.71
CA ALA A 191 -33.12 -0.85 -7.76
C ALA A 191 -34.48 -1.25 -7.19
N GLY A 192 -35.56 -1.36 -7.98
CA GLY A 192 -36.90 -1.68 -7.47
C GLY A 192 -37.95 -0.61 -7.74
N ARG A 193 -39.13 -0.74 -7.13
CA ARG A 193 -40.25 0.21 -7.28
C ARG A 193 -40.58 0.88 -5.95
N ALA A 194 -40.35 2.19 -5.88
CA ALA A 194 -40.86 3.02 -4.80
C ALA A 194 -42.37 3.23 -4.97
N LEU A 195 -43.14 3.04 -3.90
CA LEU A 195 -44.59 3.29 -3.87
C LEU A 195 -44.93 4.66 -3.25
N VAL A 196 -44.01 5.22 -2.46
CA VAL A 196 -44.16 6.52 -1.80
C VAL A 196 -43.06 7.48 -2.24
N ALA A 197 -43.30 8.78 -2.10
CA ALA A 197 -42.33 9.84 -2.35
C ALA A 197 -41.94 10.56 -1.05
N VAL A 198 -40.82 11.29 -1.12
CA VAL A 198 -40.42 12.20 -0.03
C VAL A 198 -41.50 13.27 0.13
N GLY A 199 -42.01 13.44 1.35
CA GLY A 199 -43.12 14.34 1.68
C GLY A 199 -44.48 13.66 1.84
N ASP A 200 -44.62 12.38 1.48
CA ASP A 200 -45.86 11.64 1.68
C ASP A 200 -46.05 11.27 3.16
N SER A 201 -47.30 11.29 3.62
CA SER A 201 -47.67 10.80 4.95
C SER A 201 -47.95 9.29 4.88
N VAL A 202 -47.28 8.54 5.75
CA VAL A 202 -47.35 7.08 5.82
C VAL A 202 -47.72 6.65 7.24
N ARG A 203 -48.43 5.53 7.33
CA ARG A 203 -48.73 4.88 8.61
C ARG A 203 -47.78 3.73 8.87
N ALA A 204 -47.55 3.41 10.14
CA ALA A 204 -46.77 2.25 10.54
C ALA A 204 -47.34 0.98 9.87
N GLY A 205 -46.51 0.29 9.11
CA GLY A 205 -46.92 -0.89 8.33
C GLY A 205 -47.35 -0.62 6.88
N ASP A 206 -47.35 0.62 6.39
CA ASP A 206 -47.59 0.91 4.97
C ASP A 206 -46.40 0.45 4.12
N VAL A 207 -46.67 0.01 2.88
CA VAL A 207 -45.63 -0.46 1.95
C VAL A 207 -44.95 0.73 1.28
N ILE A 208 -43.64 0.84 1.50
CA ILE A 208 -42.80 1.95 1.03
C ILE A 208 -42.12 1.60 -0.30
N ALA A 209 -41.56 0.40 -0.38
CA ALA A 209 -40.87 -0.09 -1.57
C ALA A 209 -41.13 -1.59 -1.76
N GLU A 210 -41.39 -1.97 -3.00
CA GLU A 210 -41.58 -3.35 -3.41
C GLU A 210 -40.34 -3.89 -4.11
N ASN A 211 -40.20 -5.21 -4.04
CA ASN A 211 -39.13 -5.92 -4.69
C ASN A 211 -39.25 -5.83 -6.22
N GLY A 212 -38.15 -5.47 -6.88
CA GLY A 212 -38.04 -5.46 -8.33
C GLY A 212 -37.63 -6.81 -8.91
N ALA A 213 -37.39 -6.84 -10.22
CA ALA A 213 -36.82 -8.02 -10.91
C ALA A 213 -35.34 -8.29 -10.56
N ARG A 214 -34.71 -7.46 -9.72
CA ARG A 214 -33.32 -7.52 -9.27
C ARG A 214 -33.24 -7.13 -7.79
N ALA A 215 -32.18 -7.57 -7.12
CA ALA A 215 -31.90 -7.19 -5.73
C ALA A 215 -32.02 -5.66 -5.53
N THR A 216 -32.90 -5.29 -4.63
CA THR A 216 -33.37 -3.92 -4.36
C THR A 216 -32.90 -3.50 -2.98
N ILE A 217 -32.05 -2.48 -2.90
CA ILE A 217 -31.70 -1.86 -1.62
C ILE A 217 -32.64 -0.68 -1.41
N ALA A 218 -33.48 -0.75 -0.38
CA ALA A 218 -34.44 0.30 -0.03
C ALA A 218 -34.20 0.78 1.40
N GLY A 219 -34.15 2.10 1.59
CA GLY A 219 -34.04 2.75 2.89
C GLY A 219 -35.01 3.93 2.97
N VAL A 220 -35.68 4.05 4.11
CA VAL A 220 -36.63 5.13 4.39
C VAL A 220 -36.33 5.75 5.75
N THR A 221 -36.38 7.07 5.81
CA THR A 221 -36.36 7.84 7.05
C THR A 221 -37.70 8.53 7.19
N ILE A 222 -38.39 8.28 8.29
CA ILE A 222 -39.68 8.87 8.61
C ILE A 222 -39.48 9.86 9.76
N ALA A 223 -39.98 11.08 9.57
CA ALA A 223 -40.09 12.08 10.63
C ALA A 223 -41.48 11.97 11.27
N TYR A 224 -41.52 11.91 12.60
CA TYR A 224 -42.76 11.86 13.35
C TYR A 224 -42.71 12.85 14.52
N ALA A 225 -43.86 13.42 14.84
CA ALA A 225 -44.01 14.32 15.97
C ALA A 225 -44.05 13.50 17.27
N VAL A 226 -43.15 13.82 18.19
CA VAL A 226 -43.12 13.28 19.55
C VAL A 226 -43.90 14.25 20.43
N ASP A 227 -44.83 13.71 21.21
CA ASP A 227 -45.59 14.43 22.21
C ASP A 227 -45.88 13.50 23.40
N GLU A 228 -44.88 13.34 24.27
CA GLU A 228 -44.94 12.43 25.41
C GLU A 228 -44.65 13.13 26.73
N ILE A 229 -45.25 12.63 27.82
CA ILE A 229 -45.08 13.16 29.16
C ILE A 229 -44.25 12.18 29.98
N TYR A 230 -43.08 12.62 30.42
CA TYR A 230 -42.19 11.82 31.26
C TYR A 230 -42.22 12.31 32.71
N ALA A 231 -42.25 11.37 33.65
CA ALA A 231 -42.19 11.66 35.08
C ALA A 231 -40.74 11.86 35.55
N GLY A 232 -40.50 12.82 36.44
CA GLY A 232 -39.18 13.05 37.05
C GLY A 232 -38.68 14.49 36.89
N SER A 233 -37.36 14.68 37.04
CA SER A 233 -36.69 15.94 36.75
C SER A 233 -36.57 16.17 35.23
N GLU A 234 -36.39 17.43 34.82
CA GLU A 234 -36.25 17.81 33.41
C GLU A 234 -35.14 17.01 32.70
N ASP A 235 -33.99 16.82 33.36
CA ASP A 235 -32.87 16.05 32.81
C ASP A 235 -33.18 14.56 32.69
N ALA A 236 -33.93 13.98 33.62
CA ALA A 236 -34.32 12.57 33.56
C ALA A 236 -35.34 12.32 32.44
N ALA A 237 -36.31 13.24 32.28
CA ALA A 237 -37.27 13.22 31.18
C ALA A 237 -36.57 13.31 29.82
N ARG A 238 -35.61 14.23 29.67
CA ARG A 238 -34.85 14.39 28.42
C ARG A 238 -33.96 13.19 28.11
N ALA A 239 -33.32 12.60 29.11
CA ALA A 239 -32.52 11.39 28.93
C ALA A 239 -33.40 10.21 28.51
N GLN A 240 -34.60 10.07 29.08
CA GLN A 240 -35.53 9.02 28.72
C GLN A 240 -36.05 9.19 27.27
N ALA A 241 -36.44 10.40 26.89
CA ALA A 241 -36.86 10.69 25.51
C ALA A 241 -35.75 10.43 24.47
N TYR A 242 -34.48 10.71 24.83
CA TYR A 242 -33.34 10.39 23.97
C TYR A 242 -33.12 8.87 23.83
N LEU A 243 -33.36 8.10 24.89
CA LEU A 243 -33.28 6.63 24.84
C LEU A 243 -34.40 6.03 23.99
N ASP A 244 -35.60 6.61 24.05
CA ASP A 244 -36.79 6.08 23.38
C ASP A 244 -36.88 6.49 21.91
N HIS A 245 -36.52 7.73 21.57
CA HIS A 245 -36.70 8.30 20.22
C HIS A 245 -35.40 8.70 19.51
N GLY A 246 -34.25 8.66 20.20
CA GLY A 246 -32.98 9.11 19.67
C GLY A 246 -32.87 10.64 19.64
N ASP A 247 -32.29 11.19 18.56
CA ASP A 247 -32.10 12.63 18.42
C ASP A 247 -33.42 13.30 18.00
N ILE A 248 -33.89 14.26 18.80
CA ILE A 248 -35.16 14.96 18.61
C ILE A 248 -34.86 16.40 18.18
N ASP A 249 -35.20 16.74 16.94
CA ASP A 249 -35.10 18.09 16.42
C ASP A 249 -36.21 18.99 17.03
N GLN A 250 -35.89 20.26 17.28
CA GLN A 250 -36.81 21.26 17.87
C GLN A 250 -37.43 20.86 19.22
N LEU A 251 -36.65 20.18 20.08
CA LEU A 251 -37.08 19.77 21.41
C LEU A 251 -37.58 20.97 22.26
N GLN A 252 -38.85 20.91 22.63
CA GLN A 252 -39.51 21.80 23.59
C GLN A 252 -39.89 21.02 24.84
N THR A 253 -39.55 21.58 26.00
CA THR A 253 -39.90 21.01 27.30
C THR A 253 -40.91 21.92 28.01
N GLU A 254 -42.10 21.39 28.31
CA GLU A 254 -43.12 22.10 29.08
C GLU A 254 -43.36 21.41 30.44
N GLN A 255 -43.35 22.19 31.51
CA GLN A 255 -43.62 21.67 32.85
C GLN A 255 -45.13 21.46 33.03
N THR A 256 -45.53 20.21 33.24
CA THR A 256 -46.91 19.81 33.53
C THR A 256 -47.00 19.38 35.00
N GLY A 257 -48.17 19.53 35.66
CA GLY A 257 -48.34 19.18 37.08
C GLY A 257 -48.01 17.71 37.46
N SER A 258 -47.81 16.83 36.48
CA SER A 258 -47.46 15.41 36.62
C SER A 258 -46.09 15.03 36.03
N GLY A 259 -45.29 15.96 35.51
CA GLY A 259 -44.00 15.67 34.86
C GLY A 259 -43.57 16.72 33.84
N TRP A 260 -42.71 16.33 32.90
CA TRP A 260 -42.24 17.18 31.81
C TRP A 260 -42.77 16.63 30.48
N ARG A 261 -43.48 17.48 29.75
CA ARG A 261 -43.95 17.19 28.38
C ARG A 261 -42.82 17.52 27.42
N ILE A 262 -42.42 16.55 26.61
CA ILE A 262 -41.38 16.70 25.60
C ILE A 262 -42.06 16.69 24.24
N THR A 263 -41.95 17.80 23.51
CA THR A 263 -42.47 17.95 22.16
C THR A 263 -41.31 18.14 21.18
N GLY A 264 -41.32 17.48 20.04
CA GLY A 264 -40.31 17.69 19.00
C GLY A 264 -40.51 16.76 17.79
N GLU A 265 -39.57 16.78 16.87
CA GLU A 265 -39.56 15.89 15.70
C GLU A 265 -38.45 14.85 15.83
N ALA A 266 -38.82 13.58 15.95
CA ALA A 266 -37.86 12.48 15.94
C ALA A 266 -37.78 11.84 14.55
N ARG A 267 -36.64 11.21 14.25
CA ARG A 267 -36.42 10.50 13.00
C ARG A 267 -36.20 9.02 13.26
N VAL A 268 -36.97 8.18 12.58
CA VAL A 268 -36.73 6.73 12.55
C VAL A 268 -36.28 6.34 11.15
N THR A 269 -35.21 5.53 11.07
CA THR A 269 -34.71 5.02 9.79
C THR A 269 -34.86 3.51 9.74
N ALA A 270 -35.38 3.00 8.62
CA ALA A 270 -35.45 1.58 8.32
C ALA A 270 -34.83 1.32 6.94
N SER A 271 -33.93 0.35 6.86
CA SER A 271 -33.36 -0.14 5.60
C SER A 271 -33.58 -1.65 5.47
N ARG A 272 -33.76 -2.10 4.22
CA ARG A 272 -33.93 -3.52 3.90
C ARG A 272 -33.45 -3.81 2.48
N ASN A 273 -32.84 -4.98 2.30
CA ASN A 273 -32.53 -5.54 0.99
C ASN A 273 -33.65 -6.48 0.56
N LEU A 274 -34.38 -6.10 -0.48
CA LEU A 274 -35.38 -6.95 -1.13
C LEU A 274 -34.67 -7.79 -2.20
N GLY A 275 -34.98 -9.09 -2.31
CA GLY A 275 -34.23 -10.02 -3.16
C GLY A 275 -35.04 -10.80 -4.16
#